data_AF-A0A924J880-F1
#
_entry.id   AF-A0A924J880-F1
#
_cell.length_a   1.000
_cell.length_b   1.000
_cell.length_c   1.000
_cell.angle_alpha   90.00
_cell.angle_beta   90.00
_cell.angle_gamma   90.00
#
_symmetry.space_group_name_H-M   'P 1'
#
loop_
_entity.id
_entity.type
_entity.pdbx_description
1 polymer ?
#
loop_
_entity_poly.entity_id
_entity_poly.type
_entity_poly.pdbx_seq_one_letter_code
_entity_poly.pdbx_strand_id
1 'polypeptide(L)'
;MIEINTGNTLKLFMVLLGSKAPRRNVEQHDYFFGIASTIGDLVPEMKAFWPEAGASLHVDGWREVTSVKGYSIRVVSRTEENLKSQQKLFFINLGGYQSDKLSEQHHTVLTVQNDCAIAIAEAKKTVFYKTNTFNNANSHIDEKYGIDVDDIYRVEEILSSSLKAKYHIQIEPSSGLPDDQIILGYFKIDKLGKLNL
;
A
#
# COMPACT_ATOMS: atom_id res chain seq x y z
N MET A 1 17.68 8.64 -34.60
CA MET A 1 16.64 7.59 -34.44
C MET A 1 16.26 7.62 -32.97
N ILE A 2 15.15 8.26 -32.65
CA ILE A 2 14.63 8.29 -31.28
C ILE A 2 13.94 6.94 -31.10
N GLU A 3 14.51 6.06 -30.29
CA GLU A 3 13.79 4.89 -29.81
C GLU A 3 12.66 5.38 -28.92
N ILE A 4 11.45 5.44 -29.48
CA ILE A 4 10.23 5.57 -28.69
C ILE A 4 10.06 4.21 -28.02
N ASN A 5 10.58 4.09 -26.80
CA ASN A 5 10.36 2.93 -25.96
C ASN A 5 8.88 2.92 -25.56
N THR A 6 8.04 2.27 -26.35
CA THR A 6 6.65 1.94 -26.02
C THR A 6 6.56 0.72 -25.08
N GLY A 7 7.63 0.46 -24.31
CA GLY A 7 7.62 -0.50 -23.22
C GLY A 7 6.72 0.03 -22.11
N ASN A 8 5.68 -0.74 -21.79
CA ASN A 8 4.68 -0.43 -20.77
C ASN A 8 5.37 -0.26 -19.40
N THR A 9 5.71 0.96 -18.99
CA THR A 9 6.51 1.24 -17.79
C THR A 9 5.85 0.63 -16.56
N LEU A 10 6.58 -0.22 -15.83
CA LEU A 10 6.09 -0.85 -14.60
C LEU A 10 5.99 0.18 -13.48
N LYS A 11 4.92 0.07 -12.70
CA LYS A 11 4.58 0.97 -11.61
C LYS A 11 4.27 0.16 -10.36
N LEU A 12 4.54 0.74 -9.20
CA LEU A 12 4.11 0.21 -7.92
C LEU A 12 2.73 0.79 -7.60
N PHE A 13 1.74 -0.05 -7.36
CA PHE A 13 0.39 0.35 -6.98
C PHE A 13 0.16 0.05 -5.50
N MET A 14 -0.50 1.00 -4.83
CA MET A 14 -1.15 0.78 -3.54
C MET A 14 -2.66 0.88 -3.77
N VAL A 15 -3.39 -0.19 -3.50
CA VAL A 15 -4.80 -0.35 -3.87
C VAL A 15 -5.63 -0.64 -2.63
N LEU A 16 -6.72 0.09 -2.46
CA LEU A 16 -7.74 -0.18 -1.45
C LEU A 16 -8.76 -1.15 -2.06
N LEU A 17 -8.71 -2.40 -1.60
CA LEU A 17 -9.68 -3.43 -1.95
C LEU A 17 -10.84 -3.42 -0.96
N GLY A 18 -12.04 -3.71 -1.45
CA GLY A 18 -13.25 -3.85 -0.67
C GLY A 18 -13.95 -5.19 -0.95
N SER A 19 -14.56 -5.78 0.08
CA SER A 19 -15.40 -6.99 -0.07
C SER A 19 -16.29 -7.23 1.14
N LYS A 20 -17.45 -7.83 0.90
CA LYS A 20 -18.38 -8.25 1.96
C LYS A 20 -18.49 -9.78 2.01
N ALA A 21 -17.74 -10.38 2.93
CA ALA A 21 -17.79 -11.83 3.14
C ALA A 21 -19.17 -12.31 3.65
N PRO A 22 -19.58 -13.55 3.33
CA PRO A 22 -20.84 -14.11 3.82
C PRO A 22 -20.96 -14.04 5.34
N ARG A 23 -22.17 -13.73 5.82
CA ARG A 23 -22.51 -13.53 7.26
C ARG A 23 -21.90 -12.29 7.93
N ARG A 24 -21.12 -11.45 7.24
CA ARG A 24 -20.68 -10.16 7.77
C ARG A 24 -21.78 -9.11 7.60
N ASN A 25 -21.99 -8.29 8.62
CA ASN A 25 -22.97 -7.20 8.58
C ASN A 25 -22.48 -6.03 7.72
N VAL A 26 -21.18 -5.76 7.80
CA VAL A 26 -20.48 -4.67 7.09
C VAL A 26 -19.48 -5.22 6.09
N GLU A 27 -19.16 -4.39 5.11
CA GLU A 27 -18.05 -4.58 4.18
C GLU A 27 -16.70 -4.39 4.89
N GLN A 28 -15.68 -5.07 4.40
CA GLN A 28 -14.32 -4.98 4.89
C GLN A 28 -13.42 -4.44 3.78
N HIS A 29 -12.33 -3.79 4.19
CA HIS A 29 -11.34 -3.27 3.27
C HIS A 29 -9.95 -3.77 3.66
N ASP A 30 -9.06 -3.85 2.68
CA ASP A 30 -7.65 -4.16 2.89
C ASP A 30 -6.77 -3.46 1.83
N TYR A 31 -5.49 -3.28 2.13
CA TYR A 31 -4.52 -2.67 1.24
C TYR A 31 -3.70 -3.73 0.50
N PHE A 32 -3.81 -3.71 -0.82
CA PHE A 32 -3.04 -4.55 -1.72
C PHE A 32 -1.90 -3.74 -2.37
N PHE A 33 -0.72 -4.33 -2.44
CA PHE A 33 0.42 -3.80 -3.19
C PHE A 33 0.76 -4.69 -4.37
N GLY A 34 0.91 -4.10 -5.55
CA GLY A 34 1.19 -4.82 -6.79
C GLY A 34 2.09 -4.04 -7.74
N ILE A 35 2.71 -4.75 -8.69
CA ILE A 35 3.55 -4.16 -9.73
C ILE A 35 2.95 -4.51 -11.09
N ALA A 36 2.62 -3.48 -11.86
CA ALA A 36 2.04 -3.64 -13.18
C ALA A 36 2.24 -2.39 -14.02
N SER A 37 1.94 -2.46 -15.31
CA SER A 37 1.91 -1.27 -16.16
C SER A 37 0.58 -0.50 -16.00
N THR A 38 -0.53 -1.22 -15.80
CA THR A 38 -1.85 -0.64 -15.55
C THR A 38 -2.51 -1.29 -14.32
N ILE A 39 -3.45 -0.59 -13.69
CA ILE A 39 -4.24 -1.13 -12.57
C ILE A 39 -5.05 -2.39 -13.00
N GLY A 40 -5.46 -2.46 -14.26
CA GLY A 40 -6.20 -3.59 -14.82
C GLY A 40 -5.40 -4.89 -14.85
N ASP A 41 -4.09 -4.80 -15.06
CA ASP A 41 -3.20 -5.99 -15.11
C ASP A 41 -3.04 -6.66 -13.73
N LEU A 42 -3.39 -5.97 -12.64
CA LEU A 42 -3.31 -6.49 -11.28
C LEU A 42 -4.52 -7.36 -10.86
N VAL A 43 -5.58 -7.41 -11.67
CA VAL A 43 -6.80 -8.17 -11.35
C VAL A 43 -6.54 -9.62 -10.95
N PRO A 44 -5.68 -10.40 -11.66
CA PRO A 44 -5.38 -11.77 -11.24
C PRO A 44 -4.74 -11.85 -9.86
N GLU A 45 -3.80 -10.94 -9.55
CA GLU A 45 -3.12 -10.91 -8.25
C GLU A 45 -4.04 -10.45 -7.12
N MET A 46 -4.92 -9.47 -7.36
CA MET A 46 -5.93 -9.04 -6.39
C MET A 46 -6.88 -10.18 -6.02
N LYS A 47 -7.32 -10.98 -7.01
CA LYS A 47 -8.17 -12.15 -6.79
C LYS A 47 -7.44 -13.25 -6.01
N ALA A 48 -6.14 -13.42 -6.24
CA ALA A 48 -5.31 -14.37 -5.51
C ALA A 48 -4.99 -13.91 -4.08
N PHE A 49 -4.91 -12.60 -3.85
CA PHE A 49 -4.68 -11.99 -2.54
C PHE A 49 -5.88 -12.17 -1.60
N TRP A 50 -7.11 -12.00 -2.13
CA TRP A 50 -8.34 -12.14 -1.33
C TRP A 50 -9.32 -13.16 -1.95
N PRO A 51 -8.98 -14.45 -1.94
CA PRO A 51 -9.79 -15.48 -2.62
C PRO A 51 -11.19 -15.62 -2.02
N GLU A 52 -11.36 -15.40 -0.71
CA GLU A 52 -12.64 -15.49 -0.02
C GLU A 52 -13.61 -14.36 -0.41
N ALA A 53 -13.10 -13.28 -1.01
CA ALA A 53 -13.95 -12.20 -1.50
C ALA A 53 -14.81 -12.60 -2.70
N GLY A 54 -14.42 -13.62 -3.45
CA GLY A 54 -15.17 -14.13 -4.60
C GLY A 54 -15.68 -13.02 -5.52
N ALA A 55 -16.99 -13.01 -5.80
CA ALA A 55 -17.61 -12.04 -6.70
C ALA A 55 -17.86 -10.66 -6.07
N SER A 56 -17.69 -10.50 -4.75
CA SER A 56 -17.86 -9.19 -4.09
C SER A 56 -16.59 -8.36 -4.06
N LEU A 57 -15.45 -8.88 -4.52
CA LEU A 57 -14.21 -8.11 -4.60
C LEU A 57 -14.37 -6.89 -5.53
N HIS A 58 -13.97 -5.73 -5.03
CA HIS A 58 -13.92 -4.48 -5.78
C HIS A 58 -12.72 -3.63 -5.33
N VAL A 59 -12.46 -2.57 -6.08
CA VAL A 59 -11.46 -1.54 -5.74
C VAL A 59 -12.21 -0.26 -5.40
N ASP A 60 -11.89 0.37 -4.27
CA ASP A 60 -12.45 1.67 -3.89
C ASP A 60 -11.49 2.83 -4.14
N GLY A 61 -10.23 2.50 -4.37
CA GLY A 61 -9.26 3.47 -4.86
C GLY A 61 -7.86 2.91 -4.98
N TRP A 62 -6.98 3.68 -5.60
CA TRP A 62 -5.57 3.36 -5.69
C TRP A 62 -4.73 4.62 -5.87
N ARG A 63 -3.43 4.46 -5.73
CA ARG A 63 -2.42 5.38 -6.24
C ARG A 63 -1.27 4.61 -6.85
N GLU A 64 -0.62 5.24 -7.82
CA GLU A 64 0.72 4.86 -8.25
C GLU A 64 1.70 5.46 -7.24
N VAL A 65 2.53 4.64 -6.60
CA VAL A 65 3.49 5.08 -5.59
C VAL A 65 4.77 5.52 -6.29
N THR A 66 4.92 6.82 -6.52
CA THR A 66 6.05 7.40 -7.27
C THR A 66 6.91 8.30 -6.41
N SER A 67 6.33 8.91 -5.36
CA SER A 67 7.06 9.77 -4.44
C SER A 67 6.64 9.53 -2.98
N VAL A 68 7.62 9.45 -2.08
CA VAL A 68 7.38 9.32 -0.64
C VAL A 68 8.39 10.17 0.12
N LYS A 69 7.91 11.28 0.72
CA LYS A 69 8.68 12.15 1.65
C LYS A 69 10.10 12.51 1.15
N GLY A 70 10.21 12.97 -0.10
CA GLY A 70 11.51 13.38 -0.67
C GLY A 70 12.34 12.24 -1.27
N TYR A 71 11.72 11.09 -1.52
CA TYR A 71 12.32 9.99 -2.27
C TYR A 71 11.47 9.68 -3.50
N SER A 72 12.14 9.42 -4.61
CA SER A 72 11.54 8.81 -5.79
C SER A 72 11.46 7.30 -5.60
N ILE A 73 10.34 6.71 -6.02
CA ILE A 73 10.06 5.29 -5.94
C ILE A 73 9.91 4.76 -7.37
N ARG A 74 10.75 3.81 -7.77
CA ARG A 74 10.72 3.20 -9.11
C ARG A 74 10.77 1.69 -9.03
N VAL A 75 10.09 1.04 -9.97
CA VAL A 75 10.21 -0.40 -10.16
C VAL A 75 11.34 -0.66 -11.16
N VAL A 76 12.28 -1.53 -10.77
CA VAL A 76 13.38 -1.98 -11.63
C VAL A 76 13.48 -3.50 -11.62
N SER A 77 14.12 -4.09 -12.62
CA SER A 77 14.46 -5.52 -12.58
C SER A 77 15.34 -5.82 -11.36
N ARG A 78 15.08 -6.96 -10.71
CA ARG A 78 15.91 -7.41 -9.59
C ARG A 78 17.29 -7.83 -10.10
N THR A 79 18.33 -7.24 -9.53
CA THR A 79 19.74 -7.59 -9.75
C THR A 79 20.45 -7.60 -8.39
N GLU A 80 21.58 -8.30 -8.28
CA GLU A 80 22.37 -8.33 -7.03
C GLU A 80 22.84 -6.93 -6.59
N GLU A 81 23.09 -6.04 -7.55
CA GLU A 81 23.53 -4.67 -7.29
C GLU A 81 22.45 -3.82 -6.61
N ASN A 82 21.19 -3.96 -7.05
CA ASN A 82 20.06 -3.21 -6.52
C ASN A 82 19.72 -3.59 -5.06
N LEU A 83 20.13 -4.77 -4.60
CA LEU A 83 19.86 -5.24 -3.23
C LEU A 83 20.68 -4.53 -2.15
N LYS A 84 21.70 -3.76 -2.53
CA LYS A 84 22.60 -3.08 -1.60
C LYS A 84 22.00 -1.83 -0.95
N SER A 85 20.85 -1.34 -1.42
CA SER A 85 20.20 -0.16 -0.84
C SER A 85 19.76 -0.42 0.60
N GLN A 86 20.19 0.44 1.52
CA GLN A 86 19.79 0.42 2.93
C GLN A 86 18.36 0.97 3.13
N GLN A 87 17.91 1.86 2.25
CA GLN A 87 16.59 2.48 2.31
C GLN A 87 15.52 1.47 1.88
N LYS A 88 14.43 1.39 2.65
CA LYS A 88 13.28 0.52 2.41
C LYS A 88 11.99 1.33 2.50
N LEU A 89 11.02 0.98 1.64
CA LEU A 89 9.68 1.55 1.69
C LEU A 89 8.82 0.73 2.67
N PHE A 90 8.22 1.43 3.64
CA PHE A 90 7.35 0.86 4.65
C PHE A 90 5.91 1.35 4.49
N PHE A 91 4.98 0.43 4.68
CA PHE A 91 3.56 0.66 4.86
C PHE A 91 3.17 0.33 6.30
N ILE A 92 2.45 1.24 6.93
CA ILE A 92 2.00 1.13 8.32
C ILE A 92 0.54 1.54 8.38
N ASN A 93 -0.31 0.72 8.97
CA ASN A 93 -1.69 1.06 9.27
C ASN A 93 -1.80 1.47 10.74
N LEU A 94 -2.28 2.69 11.00
CA LEU A 94 -2.49 3.20 12.35
C LEU A 94 -3.96 3.10 12.70
N GLY A 95 -4.27 2.46 13.83
CA GLY A 95 -5.58 2.46 14.45
C GLY A 95 -5.71 3.58 15.50
N GLY A 96 -6.92 4.07 15.73
CA GLY A 96 -7.18 5.11 16.73
C GLY A 96 -8.66 5.43 16.95
N TYR A 97 -8.92 6.19 18.01
CA TYR A 97 -10.26 6.41 18.55
C TYR A 97 -10.53 7.89 18.83
N GLN A 98 -11.82 8.25 18.80
CA GLN A 98 -12.32 9.59 19.10
C GLN A 98 -13.58 9.48 19.95
N SER A 99 -13.82 10.49 20.80
CA SER A 99 -15.06 10.58 21.57
C SER A 99 -16.28 10.48 20.66
N ASP A 100 -17.32 9.81 21.16
CA ASP A 100 -18.65 9.73 20.53
C ASP A 100 -18.67 9.06 19.15
N LYS A 101 -17.63 8.31 18.79
CA LYS A 101 -17.58 7.49 17.57
C LYS A 101 -17.47 6.01 17.90
N LEU A 102 -18.48 5.23 17.52
CA LEU A 102 -18.43 3.77 17.56
C LEU A 102 -17.74 3.22 16.30
N SER A 103 -16.48 3.63 16.11
CA SER A 103 -15.61 3.10 15.08
C SER A 103 -14.16 3.34 15.45
N GLU A 104 -13.33 2.36 15.13
CA GLU A 104 -11.90 2.56 15.04
C GLU A 104 -11.60 3.28 13.71
N GLN A 105 -10.92 4.42 13.80
CA GLN A 105 -10.43 5.10 12.61
C GLN A 105 -9.08 4.52 12.24
N HIS A 106 -8.79 4.51 10.94
CA HIS A 106 -7.50 4.09 10.44
C HIS A 106 -6.83 5.20 9.63
N HIS A 107 -5.50 5.24 9.71
CA HIS A 107 -4.67 6.15 8.93
C HIS A 107 -3.43 5.42 8.42
N THR A 108 -3.27 5.38 7.10
CA THR A 108 -2.11 4.75 6.48
C THR A 108 -0.92 5.70 6.40
N VAL A 109 0.27 5.18 6.67
CA VAL A 109 1.54 5.87 6.50
C VAL A 109 2.40 5.11 5.50
N LEU A 110 2.87 5.81 4.45
CA LEU A 110 4.04 5.39 3.68
C LEU A 110 5.25 6.20 4.12
N THR A 111 6.36 5.51 4.38
CA THR A 111 7.63 6.16 4.73
C THR A 111 8.80 5.37 4.16
N VAL A 112 9.87 6.07 3.81
CA VAL A 112 11.14 5.44 3.48
C VAL A 112 12.06 5.55 4.69
N GLN A 113 12.58 4.42 5.18
CA GLN A 113 13.50 4.37 6.31
C GLN A 113 14.51 3.22 6.15
N ASN A 114 15.54 3.18 7.00
CA ASN A 114 16.53 2.11 6.97
C ASN A 114 16.04 0.82 7.65
N ASP A 115 15.14 0.95 8.63
CA ASP A 115 14.62 -0.19 9.39
C ASP A 115 13.22 0.08 9.95
N CYS A 116 12.62 -0.96 10.52
CA CYS A 116 11.27 -0.91 11.06
C CYS A 116 11.16 -0.01 12.30
N ALA A 117 12.18 0.04 13.15
CA ALA A 117 12.13 0.82 14.39
C ALA A 117 12.06 2.32 14.11
N ILE A 118 12.83 2.80 13.13
CA ILE A 118 12.78 4.20 12.68
C ILE A 118 11.44 4.50 12.01
N ALA A 119 10.92 3.58 11.19
CA ALA A 119 9.63 3.74 10.53
C ALA A 119 8.46 3.80 11.54
N ILE A 120 8.48 2.97 12.58
CA ILE A 120 7.56 3.05 13.71
C ILE A 120 7.67 4.41 14.41
N ALA A 121 8.90 4.85 14.74
CA ALA A 121 9.12 6.13 15.40
C ALA A 121 8.59 7.31 14.56
N GLU A 122 8.72 7.27 13.24
CA GLU A 122 8.14 8.27 12.33
C GLU A 122 6.62 8.20 12.27
N ALA A 123 6.02 7.01 12.23
CA ALA A 123 4.56 6.87 12.22
C ALA A 123 3.92 7.44 13.50
N LYS A 124 4.57 7.23 14.65
CA LYS A 124 4.15 7.78 15.96
C LYS A 124 4.24 9.30 16.04
N LYS A 125 4.96 9.96 15.12
CA LYS A 125 5.02 11.44 15.04
C LYS A 125 3.84 12.06 14.31
N THR A 126 3.06 11.27 13.57
CA THR A 126 1.89 11.77 12.81
C THR A 126 0.87 12.44 13.73
N VAL A 127 0.12 13.38 13.17
CA VAL A 127 -0.97 14.03 13.92
C VAL A 127 -1.97 12.98 14.38
N PHE A 128 -2.37 12.07 13.48
CA PHE A 128 -3.28 10.98 13.78
C PHE A 128 -2.88 10.20 15.04
N TYR A 129 -1.65 9.67 15.09
CA TYR A 129 -1.19 8.89 16.24
C TYR A 129 -1.20 9.70 17.55
N LYS A 130 -0.91 11.00 17.48
CA LYS A 130 -0.87 11.87 18.66
C LYS A 130 -2.27 12.27 19.15
N THR A 131 -3.27 12.31 18.28
CA THR A 131 -4.58 12.89 18.58
C THR A 131 -5.71 11.89 18.63
N ASN A 132 -5.58 10.72 18.01
CA ASN A 132 -6.64 9.70 17.96
C ASN A 132 -6.51 8.70 19.12
N THR A 133 -6.30 9.23 20.32
CA THR A 133 -6.25 8.52 21.58
C THR A 133 -7.36 9.04 22.47
N PHE A 134 -8.16 8.14 23.07
CA PHE A 134 -9.27 8.51 23.94
C PHE A 134 -9.34 7.59 25.16
N ASN A 135 -9.15 8.16 26.36
CA ASN A 135 -9.18 7.45 27.64
C ASN A 135 -8.34 6.16 27.61
N ASN A 136 -8.97 5.00 27.73
CA ASN A 136 -8.32 3.68 27.75
C ASN A 136 -8.10 3.09 26.34
N ALA A 137 -8.43 3.83 25.28
CA ALA A 137 -8.28 3.40 23.89
C ALA A 137 -7.25 4.29 23.18
N ASN A 138 -6.02 3.80 23.10
CA ASN A 138 -4.90 4.55 22.52
C ASN A 138 -4.80 4.37 21.01
N SER A 139 -4.25 5.37 20.34
CA SER A 139 -3.69 5.17 19.01
C SER A 139 -2.62 4.09 19.06
N HIS A 140 -2.59 3.24 18.05
CA HIS A 140 -1.67 2.13 17.94
C HIS A 140 -1.29 1.90 16.48
N ILE A 141 -0.27 1.09 16.28
CA ILE A 141 -0.04 0.43 15.00
C ILE A 141 -0.82 -0.88 15.11
N ASP A 142 -1.54 -1.28 14.07
CA ASP A 142 -2.31 -2.52 14.10
C ASP A 142 -1.42 -3.71 14.48
N GLU A 143 -1.99 -4.78 15.03
CA GLU A 143 -1.22 -5.94 15.49
C GLU A 143 -1.30 -7.11 14.50
N LYS A 144 -0.16 -7.75 14.28
CA LYS A 144 -0.07 -8.95 13.46
C LYS A 144 -0.65 -10.17 14.20
N TYR A 145 -1.82 -10.61 13.77
CA TYR A 145 -2.48 -11.83 14.28
C TYR A 145 -2.79 -11.82 15.79
N GLY A 146 -2.97 -10.65 16.40
CA GLY A 146 -3.22 -10.50 17.85
C GLY A 146 -2.02 -10.92 18.70
N ILE A 147 -0.82 -10.88 18.12
CA ILE A 147 0.45 -10.96 18.82
C ILE A 147 0.96 -9.51 18.92
N ASP A 148 1.64 -9.17 20.02
CA ASP A 148 2.29 -7.87 20.28
C ASP A 148 3.47 -7.61 19.30
N VAL A 149 3.14 -7.54 18.01
CA VAL A 149 4.00 -7.30 16.87
C VAL A 149 3.25 -6.32 15.97
N ASP A 150 3.75 -5.09 15.92
CA ASP A 150 3.23 -4.03 15.04
C ASP A 150 3.16 -4.50 13.57
N ASP A 151 2.04 -4.24 12.89
CA ASP A 151 1.78 -4.43 11.46
C ASP A 151 2.49 -3.33 10.65
N ILE A 152 3.81 -3.45 10.66
CA ILE A 152 4.71 -2.70 9.79
C ILE A 152 5.21 -3.59 8.66
N TYR A 153 4.89 -3.20 7.45
CA TYR A 153 5.21 -3.96 6.25
C TYR A 153 6.30 -3.27 5.46
N ARG A 154 7.43 -3.95 5.23
CA ARG A 154 8.30 -3.61 4.10
C ARG A 154 7.50 -3.91 2.84
N VAL A 155 7.19 -2.90 2.03
CA VAL A 155 6.30 -3.07 0.87
C VAL A 155 6.80 -4.17 -0.05
N GLU A 156 8.12 -4.25 -0.25
CA GLU A 156 8.74 -5.29 -1.06
C GLU A 156 8.47 -6.71 -0.53
N GLU A 157 8.26 -6.91 0.78
CA GLU A 157 8.02 -8.24 1.38
C GLU A 157 6.57 -8.72 1.22
N ILE A 158 5.61 -7.80 1.11
CA ILE A 158 4.19 -8.11 0.93
C ILE A 158 3.77 -8.22 -0.54
N LEU A 159 4.68 -7.94 -1.48
CA LEU A 159 4.47 -8.28 -2.88
C LEU A 159 4.38 -9.81 -3.06
N SER A 160 3.67 -10.24 -4.11
CA SER A 160 3.61 -11.66 -4.47
C SER A 160 5.02 -12.23 -4.71
N SER A 161 5.25 -13.50 -4.37
CA SER A 161 6.56 -14.15 -4.53
C SER A 161 7.09 -14.03 -5.97
N SER A 162 6.19 -14.02 -6.96
CA SER A 162 6.54 -13.87 -8.37
C SER A 162 7.08 -12.47 -8.70
N LEU A 163 6.47 -11.41 -8.16
CA LEU A 163 6.92 -10.04 -8.32
C LEU A 163 8.22 -9.81 -7.56
N LYS A 164 8.32 -10.32 -6.32
CA LYS A 164 9.55 -10.27 -5.53
C LYS A 164 10.71 -10.90 -6.28
N ALA A 165 10.54 -12.07 -6.91
CA ALA A 165 11.62 -12.70 -7.65
C ALA A 165 12.11 -11.87 -8.86
N LYS A 166 11.23 -11.09 -9.50
CA LYS A 166 11.52 -10.39 -10.77
C LYS A 166 11.95 -8.94 -10.59
N TYR A 167 11.41 -8.27 -9.58
CA TYR A 167 11.51 -6.82 -9.45
C TYR A 167 12.02 -6.38 -8.09
N HIS A 168 12.55 -5.17 -8.06
CA HIS A 168 12.99 -4.46 -6.87
C HIS A 168 12.41 -3.04 -6.86
N ILE A 169 12.15 -2.51 -5.68
CA ILE A 169 11.72 -1.12 -5.50
C ILE A 169 12.99 -0.27 -5.30
N GLN A 170 13.41 0.41 -6.36
CA GLN A 170 14.50 1.37 -6.30
C GLN A 170 14.03 2.65 -5.61
N ILE A 171 14.84 3.15 -4.69
CA ILE A 171 14.56 4.32 -3.86
C ILE A 171 15.75 5.27 -3.95
N GLU A 172 15.51 6.50 -4.40
CA GLU A 172 16.55 7.52 -4.52
C GLU A 172 16.05 8.86 -3.96
N PRO A 173 16.89 9.61 -3.21
CA PRO A 173 16.55 10.96 -2.79
C PRO A 173 16.18 11.83 -4.00
N SER A 174 15.08 12.58 -3.88
CA SER A 174 14.59 13.44 -4.94
C SER A 174 13.78 14.60 -4.37
N SER A 175 14.00 15.80 -4.86
CA SER A 175 13.32 17.01 -4.41
C SER A 175 12.33 17.53 -5.45
N GLY A 176 11.26 18.17 -4.98
CA GLY A 176 10.26 18.81 -5.86
C GLY A 176 9.37 17.83 -6.64
N LEU A 177 9.30 16.56 -6.23
CA LEU A 177 8.34 15.62 -6.79
C LEU A 177 6.91 16.01 -6.37
N PRO A 178 5.92 15.92 -7.27
CA PRO A 178 4.53 16.08 -6.90
C PRO A 178 4.10 14.93 -5.98
N ASP A 179 3.07 15.18 -5.17
CA ASP A 179 2.39 14.12 -4.42
C ASP A 179 1.69 13.16 -5.40
N ASP A 180 1.68 11.87 -5.04
CA ASP A 180 0.95 10.86 -5.80
C ASP A 180 -0.55 11.18 -5.85
N GLN A 181 -1.14 11.10 -7.04
CA GLN A 181 -2.58 11.25 -7.20
C GLN A 181 -3.31 10.03 -6.61
N ILE A 182 -4.31 10.29 -5.76
CA ILE A 182 -5.23 9.26 -5.26
C ILE A 182 -6.47 9.26 -6.14
N ILE A 183 -6.77 8.10 -6.73
CA ILE A 183 -7.99 7.86 -7.51
C ILE A 183 -8.96 7.10 -6.61
N LEU A 184 -10.15 7.67 -6.39
CA LEU A 184 -11.20 7.10 -5.54
C LEU A 184 -12.46 6.82 -6.37
N GLY A 185 -13.23 5.81 -5.99
CA GLY A 185 -14.48 5.46 -6.64
C GLY A 185 -15.02 4.11 -6.17
N TYR A 186 -15.81 3.46 -7.01
CA TYR A 186 -16.24 2.08 -6.82
C TYR A 186 -16.06 1.33 -8.12
N PHE A 187 -15.02 0.49 -8.19
CA PHE A 187 -14.60 -0.18 -9.42
C PHE A 187 -14.80 -1.67 -9.28
N LYS A 188 -15.78 -2.21 -10.04
CA LYS A 188 -15.98 -3.65 -10.16
C LYS A 188 -14.73 -4.30 -10.74
N ILE A 189 -14.24 -5.35 -10.08
CA ILE A 189 -12.96 -5.99 -10.44
C ILE A 189 -12.90 -6.42 -11.92
N ASP A 190 -13.99 -6.95 -12.49
CA ASP A 190 -14.02 -7.41 -13.89
C ASP A 190 -14.14 -6.27 -14.93
N LYS A 191 -14.32 -5.03 -14.47
CA LYS A 191 -14.33 -3.84 -15.32
C LYS A 191 -13.01 -3.06 -15.31
N LEU A 192 -12.09 -3.38 -14.40
CA LEU A 192 -10.84 -2.64 -14.24
C LEU A 192 -9.96 -2.68 -15.50
N GLY A 193 -9.83 -3.84 -16.15
CA GLY A 193 -9.08 -3.97 -17.41
C GLY A 193 -9.70 -3.26 -18.62
N LYS A 194 -10.87 -2.62 -18.46
CA LYS A 194 -11.55 -1.83 -19.51
C LYS A 194 -11.52 -0.33 -19.21
N LEU A 195 -10.88 0.08 -18.12
CA LEU A 195 -10.70 1.48 -17.80
C LEU A 195 -9.64 2.05 -18.74
N ASN A 196 -10.04 3.00 -19.59
CA ASN A 196 -9.12 3.85 -20.33
C ASN A 196 -8.75 5.02 -19.42
N LEU A 197 -7.78 4.80 -18.53
CA LEU A 197 -7.22 5.81 -17.63
C LEU A 197 -5.75 6.03 -17.95
#